data_AF-A0A969DT59-F1
#
_entry.id   AF-A0A969DT59-F1
#
_cell.length_a   1.000
_cell.length_b   1.000
_cell.length_c   1.000
_cell.angle_alpha   90.00
_cell.angle_beta   90.00
_cell.angle_gamma   90.00
#
_symmetry.space_group_name_H-M   'P 1'
#
loop_
_entity.id
_entity.type
_entity.pdbx_description
1 polymer ?
#
loop_
_entity_poly.entity_id
_entity_poly.type
_entity_poly.pdbx_seq_one_letter_code
_entity_poly.pdbx_strand_id
1 'polypeptide(L)'
;MKKYISYVFIGIFLPLVEFGCSEDYLIEEPPHIITAESLYKNLEGFETGLNGLYALVWEERQGRSDGGANALRAAMWMDGTDVLTPNRSDGFGSVAIGWQERNNPSADDVTAQFLWLYQIINSANTVIGRAENPGIEWVGNGKTAEENKHRVIAEARVIRAWAYRHLAYLYGDVPLTLEESLGSNVRTDWQ
;
A
#
# COMPACT_ATOMS: atom_id res chain seq x y z
N MET A 1 -15.92 -20.71 -67.79
CA MET A 1 -16.01 -21.55 -66.57
C MET A 1 -15.01 -21.16 -65.47
N LYS A 2 -13.73 -20.87 -65.77
CA LYS A 2 -12.73 -20.44 -64.76
C LYS A 2 -13.06 -19.14 -63.98
N LYS A 3 -13.73 -18.16 -64.60
CA LYS A 3 -14.08 -16.87 -63.96
C LYS A 3 -15.19 -17.00 -62.90
N TYR A 4 -16.16 -17.89 -63.09
CA TYR A 4 -17.26 -18.08 -62.13
C TYR A 4 -16.80 -18.83 -60.87
N ILE A 5 -15.82 -19.74 -61.01
CA ILE A 5 -15.18 -20.43 -59.87
C ILE A 5 -14.42 -19.42 -58.98
N SER A 6 -13.78 -18.41 -59.58
CA SER A 6 -13.08 -17.35 -58.84
C SER A 6 -14.02 -16.46 -58.01
N TYR A 7 -15.21 -16.14 -58.53
CA TYR A 7 -16.20 -15.34 -57.79
C TYR A 7 -16.90 -16.13 -56.68
N VAL A 8 -17.05 -17.45 -56.83
CA VAL A 8 -17.56 -18.33 -55.77
C VAL A 8 -16.57 -18.45 -54.60
N PHE A 9 -15.26 -18.50 -54.88
CA PHE A 9 -14.24 -18.49 -53.82
C PHE A 9 -14.21 -17.18 -53.02
N ILE A 10 -14.45 -16.04 -53.66
CA ILE A 10 -14.54 -14.72 -52.99
C ILE A 10 -15.83 -14.60 -52.16
N GLY A 11 -16.96 -15.14 -52.65
CA GLY A 11 -18.23 -15.15 -51.93
C GLY A 11 -18.25 -16.06 -50.68
N ILE A 12 -17.46 -17.14 -50.68
CA ILE A 12 -17.32 -18.06 -49.53
C ILE A 12 -16.37 -17.51 -48.44
N PHE A 13 -15.38 -16.68 -48.81
CA PHE A 13 -14.42 -16.13 -47.86
C PHE A 13 -14.83 -14.78 -47.25
N LEU A 14 -15.82 -14.09 -47.82
CA LEU A 14 -16.29 -12.79 -47.32
C LEU A 14 -16.97 -12.80 -45.92
N PRO A 15 -17.66 -13.86 -45.47
CA PRO A 15 -18.27 -13.87 -44.13
C PRO A 15 -17.29 -14.22 -42.99
N LEU A 16 -16.01 -14.46 -43.28
CA LEU A 16 -15.00 -14.81 -42.26
C LEU A 16 -14.35 -13.58 -41.59
N VAL A 17 -14.66 -12.37 -42.02
CA VAL A 17 -14.00 -11.14 -41.52
C VAL A 17 -14.72 -10.50 -40.32
N GLU A 18 -15.86 -11.06 -39.89
CA GLU A 18 -16.67 -10.49 -38.78
C GLU A 18 -16.56 -11.25 -37.44
N PHE A 19 -15.73 -12.29 -37.35
CA PHE A 19 -15.45 -12.99 -36.08
C PHE A 19 -14.18 -12.48 -35.38
N GLY A 20 -14.05 -11.15 -35.26
CA GLY A 20 -13.12 -10.59 -34.29
C GLY A 20 -13.70 -10.79 -32.89
N CYS A 21 -12.98 -11.49 -31.99
CA CYS A 21 -13.36 -11.50 -30.59
C CYS A 21 -13.46 -10.05 -30.10
N SER A 22 -14.59 -9.68 -29.49
CA SER A 22 -14.68 -8.39 -28.81
C SER A 22 -13.60 -8.33 -27.73
N GLU A 23 -12.88 -7.22 -27.64
CA GLU A 23 -11.93 -6.98 -26.55
C GLU A 23 -12.63 -7.09 -25.18
N ASP A 24 -13.94 -6.84 -25.13
CA ASP A 24 -14.79 -7.00 -23.94
C ASP A 24 -14.77 -8.42 -23.35
N TYR A 25 -14.51 -9.48 -24.14
CA TYR A 25 -14.36 -10.84 -23.60
C TYR A 25 -13.10 -10.99 -22.73
N LEU A 26 -12.09 -10.13 -22.94
CA LEU A 26 -10.85 -10.13 -22.15
C LEU A 26 -10.98 -9.28 -20.87
N ILE A 27 -12.09 -8.56 -20.70
CA ILE A 27 -12.37 -7.77 -19.49
C ILE A 27 -13.12 -8.68 -18.51
N GLU A 28 -12.36 -9.44 -17.72
CA GLU A 28 -12.92 -10.22 -16.61
C GLU A 28 -13.04 -9.34 -15.37
N GLU A 29 -14.25 -9.23 -14.79
CA GLU A 29 -14.48 -8.64 -13.46
C GLU A 29 -14.75 -9.76 -12.43
N PRO A 30 -13.69 -10.41 -11.90
CA PRO A 30 -13.86 -11.46 -10.91
C PRO A 30 -14.43 -10.88 -9.60
N PRO A 31 -15.63 -11.28 -9.17
CA PRO A 31 -16.31 -10.67 -8.00
C PRO A 31 -15.61 -10.96 -6.67
N HIS A 32 -14.66 -11.91 -6.66
CA HIS A 32 -13.91 -12.32 -5.47
C HIS A 32 -12.57 -11.58 -5.32
N ILE A 33 -12.14 -10.82 -6.33
CA ILE A 33 -10.91 -10.03 -6.25
C ILE A 33 -11.29 -8.61 -5.84
N ILE A 34 -10.94 -8.28 -4.61
CA ILE A 34 -11.03 -6.90 -4.11
C ILE A 34 -9.80 -6.16 -4.62
N THR A 35 -9.99 -5.32 -5.64
CA THR A 35 -8.97 -4.38 -6.13
C THR A 35 -9.11 -3.07 -5.38
N ALA A 36 -8.10 -2.20 -5.45
CA ALA A 36 -8.22 -0.85 -4.90
C ALA A 36 -9.41 -0.08 -5.53
N GLU A 37 -9.68 -0.31 -6.82
CA GLU A 37 -10.77 0.32 -7.55
C GLU A 37 -12.15 -0.21 -7.12
N SER A 38 -12.26 -1.50 -6.78
CA SER A 38 -13.52 -2.07 -6.29
C SER A 38 -13.76 -1.79 -4.81
N LEU A 39 -12.71 -1.65 -4.01
CA LEU A 39 -12.81 -1.37 -2.57
C LEU A 39 -13.27 0.06 -2.28
N TYR A 40 -12.66 1.08 -2.87
CA TYR A 40 -12.89 2.49 -2.51
C TYR A 40 -14.11 3.12 -3.23
N LYS A 41 -15.27 2.46 -3.15
CA LYS A 41 -16.52 2.92 -3.79
C LYS A 41 -17.52 3.55 -2.82
N ASN A 42 -17.47 3.17 -1.55
CA ASN A 42 -18.41 3.62 -0.52
C ASN A 42 -17.72 3.73 0.84
N LEU A 43 -18.43 4.28 1.83
CA LEU A 43 -17.91 4.47 3.18
C LEU A 43 -17.37 3.16 3.78
N GLU A 44 -18.06 2.03 3.64
CA GLU A 44 -17.62 0.75 4.20
C GLU A 44 -16.27 0.27 3.64
N GLY A 45 -16.06 0.47 2.33
CA GLY A 45 -14.78 0.21 1.69
C GLY A 45 -13.66 1.09 2.25
N PHE A 46 -13.94 2.36 2.51
CA PHE A 46 -13.00 3.27 3.18
C PHE A 46 -12.72 2.88 4.63
N GLU A 47 -13.74 2.46 5.40
CA GLU A 47 -13.55 1.94 6.77
C GLU A 47 -12.68 0.68 6.76
N THR A 48 -12.86 -0.20 5.77
CA THR A 48 -12.00 -1.38 5.59
C THR A 48 -10.56 -0.98 5.31
N GLY A 49 -10.33 0.02 4.45
CA GLY A 49 -9.01 0.59 4.20
C GLY A 49 -8.38 1.21 5.45
N LEU A 50 -9.15 1.95 6.25
CA LEU A 50 -8.71 2.50 7.53
C LEU A 50 -8.36 1.40 8.54
N ASN A 51 -9.16 0.34 8.63
CA ASN A 51 -8.85 -0.81 9.49
C ASN A 51 -7.51 -1.45 9.12
N GLY A 52 -7.21 -1.54 7.82
CA GLY A 52 -5.90 -1.96 7.32
C GLY A 52 -4.77 -1.03 7.78
N LEU A 53 -4.97 0.28 7.73
CA LEU A 53 -4.00 1.25 8.26
C LEU A 53 -3.77 1.11 9.76
N TYR A 54 -4.85 0.99 10.55
CA TYR A 54 -4.74 0.74 11.99
C TYR A 54 -4.02 -0.57 12.28
N ALA A 55 -4.28 -1.63 11.50
CA ALA A 55 -3.58 -2.90 11.64
C ALA A 55 -2.07 -2.74 11.39
N LEU A 56 -1.67 -2.00 10.34
CA LEU A 56 -0.26 -1.72 10.08
C LEU A 56 0.40 -0.93 11.22
N VAL A 57 -0.28 0.09 11.78
CA VAL A 57 0.23 0.83 12.94
C VAL A 57 0.36 -0.09 14.15
N TRP A 58 -0.59 -0.99 14.36
CA TRP A 58 -0.58 -1.94 15.47
C TRP A 58 0.62 -2.90 15.41
N GLU A 59 1.15 -3.18 14.21
CA GLU A 59 2.38 -3.98 14.06
C GLU A 59 3.60 -3.39 14.78
N GLU A 60 3.57 -2.12 15.17
CA GLU A 60 4.56 -1.49 16.06
C GLU A 60 4.80 -2.33 17.32
N ARG A 61 3.71 -2.89 17.86
CA ARG A 61 3.66 -3.68 19.09
C ARG A 61 3.63 -5.18 18.83
N GLN A 62 3.88 -5.60 17.60
CA GLN A 62 3.99 -7.00 17.23
C GLN A 62 5.44 -7.38 16.95
N GLY A 63 5.76 -8.64 17.25
CA GLY A 63 7.01 -9.28 16.89
C GLY A 63 7.14 -9.54 15.39
N ARG A 64 8.38 -9.55 14.92
CA ARG A 64 8.80 -9.59 13.51
C ARG A 64 8.24 -10.76 12.67
N SER A 65 7.79 -11.87 13.25
CA SER A 65 7.57 -13.12 12.47
C SER A 65 6.21 -13.80 12.59
N ASP A 66 5.31 -13.36 13.49
CA ASP A 66 4.17 -14.21 13.88
C ASP A 66 3.19 -13.52 14.87
N GLY A 67 3.31 -12.21 15.10
CA GLY A 67 2.54 -11.55 16.16
C GLY A 67 2.97 -11.98 17.57
N GLY A 68 4.15 -12.60 17.72
CA GLY A 68 4.76 -12.90 19.00
C GLY A 68 5.15 -11.64 19.79
N ALA A 69 5.48 -11.81 21.07
CA ALA A 69 5.87 -10.72 21.96
C ALA A 69 7.37 -10.33 21.89
N ASN A 70 8.15 -11.03 21.06
CA ASN A 70 9.60 -10.85 20.93
C ASN A 70 9.95 -10.13 19.63
N ALA A 71 11.12 -9.47 19.58
CA ALA A 71 11.57 -8.71 18.41
C ALA A 71 10.53 -7.69 17.93
N LEU A 72 10.00 -6.90 18.87
CA LEU A 72 9.06 -5.83 18.59
C LEU A 72 9.69 -4.82 17.64
N ARG A 73 8.93 -4.33 16.66
CA ARG A 73 9.34 -3.17 15.85
C ARG A 73 9.71 -1.97 16.73
N ALA A 74 8.98 -1.79 17.83
CA ALA A 74 9.25 -0.76 18.83
C ALA A 74 10.61 -0.86 19.54
N ALA A 75 11.30 -2.01 19.45
CA ALA A 75 12.64 -2.13 20.00
C ALA A 75 13.60 -1.10 19.36
N MET A 76 13.38 -0.70 18.12
CA MET A 76 14.29 0.21 17.40
C MET A 76 14.44 1.60 18.03
N TRP A 77 13.44 2.07 18.79
CA TRP A 77 13.50 3.36 19.50
C TRP A 77 13.42 3.23 21.02
N MET A 78 13.52 2.01 21.54
CA MET A 78 13.57 1.74 22.98
C MET A 78 14.91 1.16 23.41
N ASP A 79 15.49 0.30 22.57
CA ASP A 79 16.69 -0.48 22.85
C ASP A 79 17.99 0.30 22.55
N GLY A 80 19.10 -0.12 23.17
CA GLY A 80 20.40 0.54 23.05
C GLY A 80 20.54 1.80 23.90
N THR A 81 19.77 1.91 24.99
CA THR A 81 19.81 3.03 25.94
C THR A 81 20.26 2.56 27.33
N ASP A 82 20.43 3.49 28.27
CA ASP A 82 20.69 3.18 29.68
C ASP A 82 19.49 2.56 30.40
N VAL A 83 18.29 2.71 29.83
CA VAL A 83 17.02 2.17 30.36
C VAL A 83 16.75 0.75 29.85
N LEU A 84 17.05 0.48 28.57
CA LEU A 84 16.81 -0.81 27.95
C LEU A 84 17.99 -1.19 27.06
N THR A 85 18.57 -2.34 27.36
CA THR A 85 19.69 -2.95 26.66
C THR A 85 19.41 -4.44 26.47
N PRO A 86 19.79 -5.05 25.34
CA PRO A 86 19.41 -6.42 25.07
C PRO A 86 20.36 -7.37 25.81
N ASN A 87 19.79 -8.41 26.44
CA ASN A 87 20.57 -9.45 27.11
C ASN A 87 21.15 -10.50 26.15
N ARG A 88 20.67 -10.52 24.90
CA ARG A 88 21.05 -11.45 23.82
C ARG A 88 21.02 -10.70 22.49
N SER A 89 21.95 -11.05 21.59
CA SER A 89 21.89 -10.61 20.19
C SER A 89 20.73 -11.30 19.47
N ASP A 90 19.62 -10.59 19.31
CA ASP A 90 18.47 -10.99 18.50
C ASP A 90 17.73 -9.74 17.99
N GLY A 91 17.16 -9.81 16.78
CA GLY A 91 16.52 -8.67 16.10
C GLY A 91 17.35 -7.38 16.18
N PHE A 92 16.68 -6.25 16.42
CA PHE A 92 17.34 -4.96 16.60
C PHE A 92 18.33 -4.92 17.77
N GLY A 93 18.16 -5.76 18.80
CA GLY A 93 19.14 -5.87 19.89
C GLY A 93 20.53 -6.28 19.40
N SER A 94 20.60 -7.01 18.29
CA SER A 94 21.85 -7.29 17.58
C SER A 94 22.52 -6.00 17.09
N VAL A 95 21.75 -5.07 16.54
CA VAL A 95 22.23 -3.77 16.07
C VAL A 95 22.62 -2.90 17.27
N ALA A 96 21.82 -2.88 18.33
CA ALA A 96 22.08 -2.09 19.53
C ALA A 96 23.41 -2.47 20.22
N ILE A 97 23.72 -3.77 20.37
CA ILE A 97 24.99 -4.24 20.96
C ILE A 97 26.18 -3.87 20.05
N GLY A 98 26.02 -4.09 18.75
CA GLY A 98 27.07 -3.88 17.74
C GLY A 98 26.89 -2.57 16.98
N TRP A 99 26.55 -1.46 17.65
CA TRP A 99 26.10 -0.25 16.95
C TRP A 99 27.05 0.22 15.85
N GLN A 100 28.35 0.29 16.16
CA GLN A 100 29.35 0.80 15.22
C GLN A 100 29.52 -0.07 13.97
N GLU A 101 29.33 -1.38 14.09
CA GLU A 101 29.59 -2.33 13.00
C GLU A 101 28.30 -2.74 12.27
N ARG A 102 27.16 -2.75 12.96
CA ARG A 102 25.87 -3.29 12.47
C ARG A 102 24.83 -2.22 12.15
N ASN A 103 24.96 -0.99 12.62
CA ASN A 103 24.04 0.07 12.23
C ASN A 103 24.35 0.55 10.80
N ASN A 104 23.89 -0.21 9.82
CA ASN A 104 24.09 0.08 8.40
C ASN A 104 22.90 -0.44 7.56
N PRO A 105 22.77 0.00 6.29
CA PRO A 105 21.64 -0.38 5.44
C PRO A 105 21.52 -1.88 5.12
N SER A 106 22.57 -2.67 5.35
CA SER A 106 22.53 -4.13 5.17
C SER A 106 21.95 -4.87 6.38
N ALA A 107 21.65 -4.18 7.48
CA ALA A 107 20.97 -4.76 8.62
C ALA A 107 19.47 -4.95 8.33
N ASP A 108 19.02 -6.20 8.35
CA ASP A 108 17.64 -6.55 7.99
C ASP A 108 16.59 -5.86 8.87
N ASP A 109 16.87 -5.59 10.15
CA ASP A 109 15.95 -4.88 11.05
C ASP A 109 15.78 -3.41 10.69
N VAL A 110 16.88 -2.74 10.32
CA VAL A 110 16.85 -1.35 9.88
C VAL A 110 16.05 -1.24 8.57
N THR A 111 16.37 -2.09 7.58
CA THR A 111 15.69 -2.07 6.29
C THR A 111 14.21 -2.46 6.40
N ALA A 112 13.87 -3.50 7.17
CA ALA A 112 12.48 -3.90 7.36
C ALA A 112 11.65 -2.79 8.01
N GLN A 113 12.23 -2.08 8.99
CA GLN A 113 11.54 -0.99 9.68
C GLN A 113 11.33 0.22 8.78
N PHE A 114 12.30 0.57 7.94
CA PHE A 114 12.17 1.61 6.93
C PHE A 114 11.03 1.29 5.94
N LEU A 115 11.03 0.07 5.39
CA LEU A 115 10.02 -0.37 4.42
C LEU A 115 8.61 -0.39 5.00
N TRP A 116 8.45 -0.86 6.24
CA TRP A 116 7.16 -0.87 6.93
C TRP A 116 6.59 0.55 7.11
N LEU A 117 7.41 1.53 7.50
CA LEU A 117 6.96 2.92 7.63
C LEU A 117 6.52 3.49 6.27
N TYR A 118 7.23 3.20 5.19
CA TYR A 118 6.82 3.61 3.84
C TYR A 118 5.60 2.86 3.32
N GLN A 119 5.39 1.61 3.74
CA GLN A 119 4.15 0.88 3.47
C GLN A 119 2.95 1.61 4.10
N ILE A 120 3.05 2.03 5.36
CA ILE A 120 2.02 2.81 6.05
C ILE A 120 1.74 4.12 5.31
N ILE A 121 2.80 4.85 4.92
CA ILE A 121 2.67 6.10 4.17
C ILE A 121 1.95 5.88 2.85
N ASN A 122 2.34 4.87 2.08
CA ASN A 122 1.71 4.59 0.79
C ASN A 122 0.24 4.18 0.96
N SER A 123 -0.07 3.29 1.91
CA SER A 123 -1.46 2.93 2.22
C SER A 123 -2.30 4.14 2.64
N ALA A 124 -1.72 5.07 3.40
CA ALA A 124 -2.42 6.30 3.81
C ALA A 124 -2.62 7.24 2.62
N ASN A 125 -1.62 7.36 1.74
CA ASN A 125 -1.73 8.12 0.50
C ASN A 125 -2.80 7.54 -0.43
N THR A 126 -2.94 6.21 -0.52
CA THR A 126 -4.04 5.57 -1.25
C THR A 126 -5.40 5.98 -0.67
N VAL A 127 -5.61 5.85 0.64
CA VAL A 127 -6.88 6.25 1.26
C VAL A 127 -7.20 7.73 1.00
N ILE A 128 -6.22 8.61 1.17
CA ILE A 128 -6.38 10.05 0.95
C ILE A 128 -6.66 10.37 -0.53
N GLY A 129 -5.85 9.83 -1.44
CA GLY A 129 -5.96 10.11 -2.87
C GLY A 129 -7.26 9.56 -3.45
N ARG A 130 -7.63 8.33 -3.09
CA ARG A 130 -8.85 7.69 -3.57
C ARG A 130 -10.11 8.35 -3.00
N ALA A 131 -10.07 8.95 -1.81
CA ALA A 131 -11.20 9.68 -1.25
C ALA A 131 -11.61 10.92 -2.06
N GLU A 132 -10.74 11.41 -2.95
CA GLU A 132 -11.04 12.52 -3.87
C GLU A 132 -11.69 12.06 -5.18
N ASN A 133 -11.83 10.75 -5.41
CA ASN A 133 -12.48 10.24 -6.62
C ASN A 133 -13.97 10.65 -6.66
N PRO A 134 -14.50 10.97 -7.85
CA PRO A 134 -15.91 11.26 -8.00
C PRO A 134 -16.77 10.01 -7.78
N GLY A 135 -18.02 10.22 -7.33
CA GLY A 135 -19.02 9.15 -7.25
C GLY A 135 -18.92 8.23 -6.04
N ILE A 136 -18.12 8.58 -5.02
CA ILE A 136 -18.04 7.80 -3.78
C ILE A 136 -19.29 8.02 -2.92
N GLU A 137 -19.87 6.93 -2.46
CA GLU A 137 -21.02 6.95 -1.54
C GLU A 137 -20.57 7.08 -0.08
N TRP A 138 -20.56 8.30 0.45
CA TRP A 138 -20.15 8.60 1.84
C TRP A 138 -21.28 8.52 2.88
N VAL A 139 -22.45 8.02 2.49
CA VAL A 139 -23.64 7.98 3.36
C VAL A 139 -23.52 6.82 4.35
N GLY A 140 -23.72 7.11 5.64
CA GLY A 140 -23.72 6.09 6.70
C GLY A 140 -23.43 6.66 8.08
N ASN A 141 -23.54 5.80 9.10
CA ASN A 141 -23.14 6.09 10.49
C ASN A 141 -23.81 7.33 11.13
N GLY A 142 -24.98 7.74 10.64
CA GLY A 142 -25.75 8.88 11.17
C GLY A 142 -25.09 10.25 10.97
N LYS A 143 -24.06 10.35 10.12
CA LYS A 143 -23.33 11.58 9.80
C LYS A 143 -23.60 12.01 8.36
N THR A 144 -23.33 13.27 8.05
CA THR A 144 -23.34 13.76 6.67
C THR A 144 -22.19 13.13 5.85
N ALA A 145 -22.37 13.09 4.53
CA ALA A 145 -21.34 12.63 3.60
C ALA A 145 -19.99 13.35 3.80
N GLU A 146 -20.04 14.67 3.96
CA GLU A 146 -18.85 15.50 4.18
C GLU A 146 -18.15 15.19 5.51
N GLU A 147 -18.90 15.00 6.59
CA GLU A 147 -18.31 14.61 7.89
C GLU A 147 -17.62 13.25 7.80
N ASN A 148 -18.22 12.28 7.12
CA ASN A 148 -17.63 10.96 6.93
C ASN A 148 -16.35 11.05 6.08
N LYS A 149 -16.38 11.73 4.93
CA LYS A 149 -15.21 11.95 4.08
C LYS A 149 -14.07 12.63 4.85
N HIS A 150 -14.36 13.74 5.53
CA HIS A 150 -13.36 14.49 6.28
C HIS A 150 -12.75 13.68 7.42
N ARG A 151 -13.55 12.88 8.13
CA ARG A 151 -13.04 12.00 9.18
C ARG A 151 -12.05 10.99 8.60
N VAL A 152 -12.42 10.29 7.52
CA VAL A 152 -11.57 9.29 6.89
C VAL A 152 -10.23 9.89 6.45
N ILE A 153 -10.27 11.04 5.78
CA ILE A 153 -9.07 11.75 5.34
C ILE A 153 -8.22 12.21 6.55
N ALA A 154 -8.86 12.71 7.61
CA ALA A 154 -8.16 13.16 8.80
C ALA A 154 -7.43 12.01 9.51
N GLU A 155 -8.08 10.86 9.69
CA GLU A 155 -7.47 9.67 10.29
C GLU A 155 -6.27 9.18 9.47
N ALA A 156 -6.42 9.06 8.16
CA ALA A 156 -5.33 8.67 7.26
C ALA A 156 -4.15 9.66 7.30
N ARG A 157 -4.43 10.98 7.37
CA ARG A 157 -3.39 12.02 7.49
C ARG A 157 -2.62 11.92 8.80
N VAL A 158 -3.31 11.65 9.92
CA VAL A 158 -2.66 11.46 11.23
C VAL A 158 -1.75 10.23 11.21
N ILE A 159 -2.21 9.11 10.65
CA ILE A 159 -1.40 7.89 10.51
C ILE A 159 -0.18 8.13 9.62
N ARG A 160 -0.34 8.83 8.50
CA ARG A 160 0.78 9.22 7.63
C ARG A 160 1.81 10.08 8.37
N ALA A 161 1.34 11.09 9.12
CA ALA A 161 2.20 11.96 9.91
C ALA A 161 2.92 11.19 11.03
N TRP A 162 2.24 10.22 11.64
CA TRP A 162 2.82 9.33 12.65
C TRP A 162 3.96 8.49 12.06
N ALA A 163 3.82 7.96 10.84
CA ALA A 163 4.89 7.22 10.17
C ALA A 163 6.08 8.12 9.81
N TYR A 164 5.82 9.32 9.28
CA TYR A 164 6.87 10.31 9.01
C TYR A 164 7.63 10.75 10.25
N ARG A 165 6.94 10.90 11.40
CA ARG A 165 7.59 11.23 12.67
C ARG A 165 8.62 10.17 13.06
N HIS A 166 8.30 8.89 12.91
CA HIS A 166 9.25 7.81 13.17
C HIS A 166 10.43 7.87 12.21
N LEU A 167 10.16 8.05 10.90
CA LEU A 167 11.23 8.16 9.91
C LEU A 167 12.17 9.33 10.22
N ALA A 168 11.63 10.52 10.50
CA ALA A 168 12.41 11.71 10.80
C ALA A 168 13.31 11.54 12.04
N TYR A 169 12.80 10.87 13.08
CA TYR A 169 13.57 10.65 14.31
C TYR A 169 14.65 9.58 14.18
N LEU A 170 14.44 8.59 13.32
CA LEU A 170 15.33 7.43 13.20
C LEU A 170 16.36 7.60 12.07
N TYR A 171 15.97 8.25 10.98
CA TYR A 171 16.77 8.35 9.76
C TYR A 171 17.14 9.79 9.37
N GLY A 172 16.53 10.79 10.02
CA GLY A 172 16.74 12.20 9.67
C GLY A 172 15.94 12.60 8.43
N ASP A 173 16.62 13.19 7.44
CA ASP A 173 15.97 13.62 6.21
C ASP A 173 15.60 12.41 5.35
N VAL A 174 14.32 12.33 4.99
CA VAL A 174 13.75 11.20 4.23
C VAL A 174 12.86 11.70 3.10
N PRO A 175 12.72 10.92 2.01
CA PRO A 175 11.75 11.18 0.95
C PRO A 175 10.32 11.50 1.41
N LEU A 176 9.81 12.66 1.00
CA LEU A 176 8.41 13.05 1.25
C LEU A 176 7.50 12.67 0.07
N THR A 177 6.75 11.59 0.21
CA THR A 177 5.72 11.10 -0.72
C THR A 177 4.33 11.43 -0.17
N LEU A 178 3.59 12.30 -0.87
CA LEU A 178 2.22 12.68 -0.48
C LEU A 178 1.13 12.06 -1.36
N GLU A 179 1.54 11.36 -2.41
CA GLU A 179 0.70 10.71 -3.40
C GLU A 179 0.84 9.20 -3.33
N GLU A 180 -0.20 8.49 -3.76
CA GLU A 180 -0.20 7.04 -3.89
C GLU A 180 0.94 6.62 -4.84
N SER A 181 1.73 5.63 -4.43
CA SER A 181 2.78 5.09 -5.30
C SER A 181 2.16 4.15 -6.33
N LEU A 182 2.11 4.61 -7.57
CA LEU A 182 1.77 3.87 -8.76
C LEU A 182 3.08 3.47 -9.45
N GLY A 183 3.09 2.34 -10.16
CA GLY A 183 4.29 1.91 -10.91
C GLY A 183 4.82 2.98 -11.88
N SER A 184 3.97 3.93 -12.29
CA SER A 184 4.29 5.05 -13.17
C SER A 184 4.89 6.29 -12.48
N ASN A 185 4.70 6.48 -11.17
CA ASN A 185 5.13 7.70 -10.47
C ASN A 185 6.24 7.45 -9.42
N VAL A 186 6.88 6.28 -9.45
CA VAL A 186 8.01 5.96 -8.58
C VAL A 186 9.20 6.88 -8.91
N ARG A 187 9.67 7.60 -7.90
CA ARG A 187 10.83 8.49 -8.00
C ARG A 187 12.05 7.90 -7.31
N THR A 188 13.21 8.07 -7.93
CA THR A 188 14.51 7.68 -7.37
C THR A 188 15.43 8.88 -7.11
N ASP A 189 15.00 10.09 -7.51
CA ASP A 189 15.77 11.34 -7.49
C ASP A 189 15.35 12.27 -6.34
N TRP A 190 15.39 11.73 -5.12
CA TRP A 190 15.09 12.51 -3.91
C TRP A 190 16.26 13.47 -3.62
N GLN A 191 15.97 14.77 -3.67
CA GLN A 191 16.91 15.85 -3.31
C GLN A 191 16.70 16.29 -1.87
#